data_AF-A0A9E3V9N7-F1
#
_entry.id   AF-A0A9E3V9N7-F1
#
_cell.length_a   1.000
_cell.length_b   1.000
_cell.length_c   1.000
_cell.angle_alpha   90.00
_cell.angle_beta   90.00
_cell.angle_gamma   90.00
#
_symmetry.space_group_name_H-M   'P 1'
#
loop_
_entity.id
_entity.type
_entity.pdbx_description
1 polymer ?
#
loop_
_entity_poly.entity_id
_entity_poly.type
_entity_poly.pdbx_seq_one_letter_code
_entity_poly.pdbx_strand_id
1 'polypeptide(L)'
;MDVMVQWEQEPGDRPAIARVRSVASPETAEQPQRDVVTLYGQPTPESLALALAAAMEARKQGAHVTREFEVHAAADVTGDVAWRDRSTGELIRRDLSIPLTVIRETAQDLLAEGGQAIRGLLAGLLMPEWPEGTRRALSFQLAGPRAPQRSSDVLAAMREADGEDYDETA
;
A
#
# COMPACT_ATOMS: atom_id res chain seq x y z
N MET A 1 -0.60 0.12 -6.22
CA MET A 1 -1.09 0.81 -5.01
C MET A 1 -0.29 2.08 -4.91
N ASP A 2 -0.97 3.23 -4.86
CA ASP A 2 -0.32 4.54 -4.78
C ASP A 2 -0.02 4.88 -3.33
N VAL A 3 1.25 5.11 -2.99
CA VAL A 3 1.70 5.29 -1.62
C VAL A 3 2.54 6.54 -1.50
N MET A 4 2.28 7.34 -0.46
CA MET A 4 3.16 8.43 -0.03
C MET A 4 3.73 8.10 1.34
N VAL A 5 5.05 7.97 1.43
CA VAL A 5 5.76 7.77 2.70
C VAL A 5 6.24 9.12 3.20
N GLN A 6 5.95 9.42 4.44
CA GLN A 6 6.36 10.64 5.15
C GLN A 6 7.20 10.25 6.35
N TRP A 7 8.11 11.14 6.76
CA TRP A 7 8.87 10.97 7.99
C TRP A 7 8.67 12.15 8.93
N GLU A 8 8.29 11.86 10.17
CA GLU A 8 8.22 12.81 11.26
C GLU A 8 9.31 12.46 12.28
N GLN A 9 10.35 13.31 12.33
CA GLN A 9 11.53 13.09 13.14
C GLN A 9 11.27 13.30 14.63
N GLU A 10 10.32 14.17 15.00
CA GLU A 10 9.94 14.36 16.39
C GLU A 10 9.16 13.15 16.89
N PRO A 11 9.75 12.34 17.80
CA PRO A 11 8.96 11.36 18.51
C PRO A 11 8.17 12.17 19.54
N GLY A 12 6.98 12.63 19.17
CA GLY A 12 5.94 12.68 20.19
C GLY A 12 5.91 11.31 20.86
N ASP A 13 5.74 11.23 22.18
CA ASP A 13 5.83 10.05 23.06
C ASP A 13 4.87 8.90 22.62
N ARG A 14 5.08 8.39 21.40
CA ARG A 14 4.16 7.58 20.62
C ARG A 14 4.74 6.19 20.53
N PRO A 15 4.02 5.18 21.02
CA PRO A 15 4.44 3.78 20.90
C PRO A 15 4.27 3.22 19.48
N ALA A 16 3.64 3.98 18.58
CA ALA A 16 3.47 3.63 17.17
C ALA A 16 4.76 3.93 16.37
N ILE A 17 5.15 3.00 15.50
CA ILE A 17 6.25 3.19 14.56
C ILE A 17 5.80 3.89 13.27
N ALA A 18 4.51 3.79 12.95
CA ALA A 18 3.93 4.43 11.79
C ALA A 18 2.43 4.68 11.98
N ARG A 19 1.88 5.61 11.20
CA ARG A 19 0.45 5.80 11.01
C ARG A 19 0.12 5.69 9.53
N VAL A 20 -0.93 4.98 9.19
CA VAL A 20 -1.40 4.83 7.81
C VAL A 20 -2.76 5.50 7.67
N ARG A 21 -2.91 6.34 6.65
CA ARG A 21 -4.16 7.04 6.33
C ARG A 21 -4.44 6.95 4.86
N SER A 22 -5.63 6.49 4.49
CA SER A 22 -6.05 6.51 3.09
C SER A 22 -6.71 7.85 2.78
N VAL A 23 -6.15 8.59 1.83
CA VAL A 23 -6.71 9.85 1.35
C VAL A 23 -7.40 9.62 0.01
N ALA A 24 -8.65 10.08 -0.10
CA ALA A 24 -9.35 10.12 -1.38
C ALA A 24 -8.68 11.20 -2.25
N SER A 25 -8.32 10.85 -3.49
CA SER A 25 -7.89 11.85 -4.47
C SER A 25 -9.10 12.72 -4.84
N PRO A 26 -9.05 14.06 -4.63
CA PRO A 26 -10.20 14.92 -4.87
C PRO A 26 -10.51 15.16 -6.36
N GLU A 27 -9.63 14.76 -7.28
CA GLU A 27 -9.69 15.25 -8.67
C GLU A 27 -10.47 14.35 -9.64
N THR A 28 -10.77 13.10 -9.33
CA THR A 28 -11.65 12.27 -10.19
C THR A 28 -12.08 11.01 -9.44
N ALA A 29 -13.36 10.63 -9.53
CA ALA A 29 -13.90 9.38 -8.96
C ALA A 29 -13.22 8.10 -9.49
N GLU A 30 -12.30 8.25 -10.46
CA GLU A 30 -11.57 7.19 -11.15
C GLU A 30 -10.14 6.98 -10.62
N GLN A 31 -9.58 7.88 -9.79
CA GLN A 31 -8.24 7.66 -9.25
C GLN A 31 -8.24 6.72 -8.03
N PRO A 32 -7.32 5.74 -7.97
CA PRO A 32 -7.17 4.88 -6.82
C PRO A 32 -6.81 5.71 -5.58
N GLN A 33 -7.46 5.40 -4.48
CA GLN A 33 -7.17 5.98 -3.17
C GLN A 33 -5.67 5.86 -2.84
N ARG A 34 -5.05 6.97 -2.42
CA ARG A 34 -3.63 7.02 -2.03
C ARG A 34 -3.50 6.68 -0.55
N ASP A 35 -2.57 5.80 -0.21
CA ASP A 35 -2.22 5.51 1.17
C ASP A 35 -1.04 6.37 1.61
N VAL A 36 -1.23 7.14 2.68
CA VAL A 36 -0.20 7.97 3.31
C VAL A 36 0.34 7.22 4.52
N VAL A 37 1.61 6.84 4.46
CA VAL A 37 2.34 6.16 5.53
C VAL A 37 3.25 7.17 6.21
N THR A 38 2.93 7.58 7.42
CA THR A 38 3.78 8.47 8.23
C THR A 38 4.62 7.63 9.17
N LEU A 39 5.94 7.59 8.97
CA LEU A 39 6.90 6.94 9.86
C LEU A 39 7.30 7.87 11.00
N TYR A 40 7.43 7.31 12.21
CA TYR A 40 7.83 8.01 13.42
C TYR A 40 9.23 7.61 13.88
N GLY A 41 9.95 8.53 14.53
CA GLY A 41 11.25 8.25 15.14
C GLY A 41 12.35 8.00 14.11
N GLN A 42 13.21 7.01 14.34
CA GLN A 42 14.27 6.64 13.40
C GLN A 42 13.77 5.55 12.44
N PRO A 43 13.50 5.84 11.16
CA PRO A 43 12.95 4.86 10.25
C PRO A 43 14.04 3.84 9.82
N THR A 44 13.70 2.56 9.81
CA THR A 44 14.54 1.46 9.33
C THR A 44 13.86 0.76 8.15
N PRO A 45 14.58 -0.06 7.36
CA PRO A 45 13.96 -0.85 6.30
C PRO A 45 12.83 -1.75 6.83
N GLU A 46 13.02 -2.32 8.02
CA GLU A 46 12.05 -3.20 8.67
C GLU A 46 10.81 -2.44 9.14
N SER A 47 10.98 -1.24 9.73
CA SER A 47 9.84 -0.43 10.17
C SER A 47 9.00 0.07 8.99
N LEU A 48 9.66 0.44 7.89
CA LEU A 48 9.00 0.80 6.64
C LEU A 48 8.29 -0.41 6.01
N ALA A 49 8.95 -1.56 5.93
CA ALA A 49 8.33 -2.78 5.41
C ALA A 49 7.10 -3.20 6.22
N LEU A 50 7.17 -3.12 7.56
CA LEU A 50 6.04 -3.43 8.43
C LEU A 50 4.85 -2.48 8.19
N ALA A 51 5.12 -1.18 8.02
CA ALA A 51 4.10 -0.19 7.74
C ALA A 51 3.45 -0.40 6.35
N LEU A 52 4.25 -0.72 5.33
CA LEU A 52 3.77 -1.04 3.99
C LEU A 52 2.95 -2.33 3.97
N ALA A 53 3.40 -3.36 4.69
CA ALA A 53 2.65 -4.60 4.85
C ALA A 53 1.28 -4.35 5.48
N ALA A 54 1.22 -3.57 6.56
CA ALA A 54 -0.04 -3.22 7.20
C ALA A 54 -0.98 -2.45 6.25
N ALA A 55 -0.44 -1.53 5.45
CA ALA A 55 -1.20 -0.82 4.41
C ALA A 55 -1.75 -1.77 3.34
N MET A 56 -0.94 -2.72 2.86
CA MET A 56 -1.36 -3.72 1.88
C MET A 56 -2.46 -4.64 2.42
N GLU A 57 -2.32 -5.12 3.65
CA GLU A 57 -3.30 -5.97 4.30
C GLU A 57 -4.61 -5.22 4.56
N ALA A 58 -4.54 -3.97 5.03
CA ALA A 58 -5.73 -3.13 5.22
C ALA A 58 -6.47 -2.85 3.89
N ARG A 59 -5.74 -2.75 2.78
CA ARG A 59 -6.33 -2.52 1.45
C ARG A 59 -7.16 -3.72 0.96
N LYS A 60 -6.92 -4.93 1.47
CA LYS A 60 -7.75 -6.12 1.16
C LYS A 60 -9.19 -5.96 1.62
N GLN A 61 -9.48 -5.04 2.54
CA GLN A 61 -10.83 -4.72 3.01
C GLN A 61 -11.67 -3.93 1.99
N GLY A 62 -11.07 -3.46 0.88
CA GLY A 62 -11.80 -2.88 -0.24
C GLY A 62 -11.19 -1.59 -0.79
N ALA A 63 -11.41 -1.32 -2.08
CA ALA A 63 -10.77 -0.20 -2.78
C ALA A 63 -11.36 1.20 -2.45
N HIS A 64 -12.60 1.28 -1.99
CA HIS A 64 -13.33 2.53 -1.73
C HIS A 64 -13.57 2.79 -0.24
N VAL A 65 -12.61 2.38 0.59
CA VAL A 65 -12.72 2.40 2.05
C VAL A 65 -11.65 3.36 2.60
N THR A 66 -12.06 4.39 3.32
CA THR A 66 -11.15 5.23 4.09
C THR A 66 -10.64 4.43 5.28
N ARG A 67 -9.32 4.43 5.48
CA ARG A 67 -8.66 3.69 6.55
C ARG A 67 -7.78 4.67 7.33
N GLU A 68 -7.79 4.55 8.64
CA GLU A 68 -6.87 5.28 9.52
C GLU A 68 -6.49 4.35 10.68
N PHE A 69 -5.21 4.04 10.81
CA PHE A 69 -4.71 3.14 11.85
C PHE A 69 -3.24 3.40 12.18
N GLU A 70 -2.85 2.95 13.37
CA GLU A 70 -1.45 2.99 13.82
C GLU A 70 -0.81 1.61 13.70
N VAL A 71 0.49 1.60 13.42
CA VAL A 71 1.31 0.39 13.32
C VAL A 71 2.28 0.39 14.48
N HIS A 72 2.31 -0.71 15.20
CA HIS A 72 3.22 -0.95 16.31
C HIS A 72 4.18 -2.08 15.97
N ALA A 73 5.41 -2.03 16.49
CA ALA A 73 6.41 -3.05 16.19
C ALA A 73 6.04 -4.44 16.74
N ALA A 74 5.31 -4.50 17.84
CA ALA A 74 5.08 -5.73 18.61
C ALA A 74 3.61 -5.95 18.99
N ALA A 75 2.67 -5.29 18.31
CA ALA A 75 1.24 -5.46 18.55
C ALA A 75 0.48 -5.58 17.24
N ASP A 76 -0.73 -6.13 17.33
CA ASP A 76 -1.68 -6.18 16.21
C ASP A 76 -2.01 -4.76 15.76
N VAL A 77 -2.37 -4.62 14.47
CA VAL A 77 -2.83 -3.34 13.95
C VAL A 77 -4.30 -3.19 14.26
N THR A 78 -4.62 -2.11 14.97
CA THR A 78 -5.98 -1.69 15.28
C THR A 78 -6.22 -0.29 14.76
N GLY A 79 -7.41 -0.05 14.22
CA GLY A 79 -7.84 1.29 13.82
C GLY A 79 -9.23 1.27 13.21
N ASP A 80 -9.51 2.24 12.36
CA ASP A 80 -10.84 2.45 11.82
C ASP A 80 -10.86 2.30 10.31
N VAL A 81 -11.90 1.64 9.81
CA VAL A 81 -12.29 1.72 8.40
C VAL A 81 -13.67 2.35 8.25
N ALA A 82 -13.83 3.17 7.23
CA ALA A 82 -15.09 3.84 6.93
C ALA A 82 -15.37 3.80 5.43
N TRP A 83 -16.61 3.50 5.05
CA TRP A 83 -17.04 3.55 3.66
C TRP A 83 -18.47 4.08 3.57
N ARG A 84 -18.83 4.56 2.38
CA ARG A 84 -20.20 5.01 2.11
C ARG A 84 -20.99 3.86 1.51
N ASP A 85 -22.10 3.50 2.12
CA ASP A 85 -23.02 2.51 1.58
C ASP A 85 -23.61 3.03 0.26
N ARG A 86 -23.56 2.23 -0.81
CA ARG A 86 -24.04 2.68 -2.13
C ARG A 86 -25.56 2.70 -2.25
N SER A 87 -26.25 1.91 -1.44
CA SER A 87 -27.71 1.80 -1.47
C SER A 87 -28.38 2.88 -0.62
N THR A 88 -27.80 3.22 0.53
CA THR A 88 -28.38 4.20 1.47
C THR A 88 -27.65 5.54 1.49
N GLY A 89 -26.41 5.60 0.99
CA GLY A 89 -25.56 6.79 1.07
C GLY A 89 -24.99 7.07 2.46
N GLU A 90 -25.25 6.19 3.43
CA GLU A 90 -24.81 6.31 4.83
C GLU A 90 -23.31 6.02 4.98
N LEU A 91 -22.65 6.70 5.91
CA LEU A 91 -21.26 6.41 6.27
C LEU A 91 -21.22 5.28 7.30
N ILE A 92 -20.79 4.09 6.88
CA ILE A 92 -20.59 2.95 7.76
C ILE A 92 -19.15 2.97 8.27
N ARG A 93 -18.97 2.74 9.57
CA ARG A 93 -17.66 2.56 10.22
C ARG A 93 -17.53 1.17 10.80
N ARG A 94 -16.32 0.62 10.77
CA ARG A 94 -15.98 -0.68 11.34
C ARG A 94 -14.56 -0.65 11.87
N ASP A 95 -14.32 -1.39 12.94
CA ASP A 95 -12.97 -1.60 13.45
C ASP A 95 -12.13 -2.42 12.46
N LEU A 96 -10.92 -1.94 12.21
CA LEU A 96 -9.85 -2.69 11.57
C LEU A 96 -9.08 -3.46 12.63
N SER A 97 -8.93 -4.76 12.44
CA SER A 97 -8.01 -5.59 13.22
C SER A 97 -7.25 -6.51 12.28
N ILE A 98 -5.92 -6.40 12.29
CA ILE A 98 -5.02 -7.23 11.48
C ILE A 98 -3.99 -7.86 12.42
N PRO A 99 -3.91 -9.20 12.49
CA PRO A 99 -2.94 -9.88 13.34
C PRO A 99 -1.49 -9.52 12.97
N LEU A 100 -0.64 -9.32 13.96
CA LEU A 100 0.78 -9.01 13.80
C LEU A 100 1.52 -10.07 12.99
N THR A 101 1.13 -11.34 13.11
CA THR A 101 1.72 -12.45 12.34
C THR A 101 1.57 -12.25 10.84
N VAL A 102 0.36 -11.91 10.38
CA VAL A 102 0.07 -11.66 8.96
C VAL A 102 0.89 -10.49 8.42
N ILE A 103 1.01 -9.42 9.21
CA ILE A 103 1.79 -8.23 8.83
C ILE A 103 3.28 -8.56 8.75
N ARG A 104 3.79 -9.34 9.70
CA ARG A 104 5.21 -9.75 9.73
C ARG A 104 5.57 -10.64 8.56
N GLU A 105 4.74 -11.62 8.24
CA GLU A 105 4.92 -12.50 7.07
C GLU A 105 4.95 -11.65 5.79
N THR A 106 3.96 -10.79 5.60
CA THR A 106 3.88 -9.88 4.45
C THR A 106 5.08 -8.93 4.37
N ALA A 107 5.57 -8.42 5.51
CA ALA A 107 6.74 -7.56 5.57
C ALA A 107 8.04 -8.30 5.21
N GLN A 108 8.15 -9.57 5.59
CA GLN A 108 9.28 -10.42 5.22
C GLN A 108 9.31 -10.68 3.72
N ASP A 109 8.16 -11.00 3.13
CA ASP A 109 8.03 -11.18 1.68
C ASP A 109 8.40 -9.90 0.93
N LEU A 110 7.90 -8.74 1.38
CA LEU A 110 8.26 -7.44 0.83
C LEU A 110 9.76 -7.13 0.91
N LEU A 111 10.43 -7.50 2.01
CA LEU A 111 11.87 -7.30 2.15
C LEU A 111 12.67 -8.26 1.28
N ALA A 112 12.19 -9.49 1.10
CA ALA A 112 12.83 -10.50 0.25
C ALA A 112 12.76 -10.09 -1.23
N GLU A 113 11.60 -9.64 -1.69
CA GLU A 113 11.39 -9.28 -3.10
C GLU A 113 11.81 -7.84 -3.43
N GLY A 114 11.56 -6.90 -2.51
CA GLY A 114 11.66 -5.45 -2.74
C GLY A 114 12.68 -4.73 -1.86
N GLY A 115 13.52 -5.45 -1.11
CA GLY A 115 14.39 -4.86 -0.10
C GLY A 115 15.34 -3.77 -0.61
N GLN A 116 15.85 -3.86 -1.85
CA GLN A 116 16.68 -2.80 -2.44
C GLN A 116 15.88 -1.51 -2.69
N ALA A 117 14.66 -1.63 -3.21
CA ALA A 117 13.79 -0.47 -3.42
C ALA A 117 13.39 0.20 -2.09
N ILE A 118 13.08 -0.61 -1.06
CA ILE A 118 12.78 -0.11 0.29
C ILE A 118 13.96 0.67 0.87
N ARG A 119 15.19 0.14 0.75
CA ARG A 119 16.40 0.84 1.20
C ARG A 119 16.66 2.12 0.42
N GLY A 120 16.44 2.12 -0.89
CA GLY A 120 16.57 3.32 -1.73
C GLY A 120 15.57 4.41 -1.34
N LEU A 121 14.31 4.04 -1.10
CA LEU A 121 13.27 4.96 -0.64
C LEU A 121 13.62 5.54 0.73
N LEU A 122 14.09 4.70 1.65
CA LEU A 122 14.52 5.14 2.97
C LEU A 122 15.72 6.10 2.89
N ALA A 123 16.70 5.80 2.03
CA ALA A 123 17.85 6.68 1.81
C ALA A 123 17.43 8.06 1.28
N GLY A 124 16.49 8.10 0.32
CA GLY A 124 15.92 9.36 -0.16
C GLY A 124 15.17 10.14 0.92
N LEU A 125 14.43 9.44 1.77
CA LEU A 125 13.69 10.04 2.88
C LEU A 125 14.63 10.62 3.94
N LEU A 126 15.76 9.95 4.18
CA LEU A 126 16.78 10.31 5.17
C LEU A 126 17.84 11.29 4.65
N MET A 127 17.71 11.81 3.42
CA MET A 127 18.68 12.78 2.89
C MET A 127 18.86 13.95 3.87
N PRO A 128 20.10 14.39 4.15
CA PRO A 128 20.34 15.46 5.14
C PRO A 128 19.82 16.82 4.65
N GLU A 129 19.90 17.09 3.34
CA GLU A 129 19.63 18.38 2.69
C GLU A 129 18.23 18.48 2.08
N TRP A 130 17.18 18.18 2.87
CA TRP A 130 15.83 18.53 2.42
C TRP A 130 15.68 20.05 2.30
N PRO A 131 15.01 20.55 1.25
CA PRO A 131 14.73 21.97 1.12
C PRO A 131 13.99 22.48 2.36
N GLU A 132 14.47 23.60 2.89
CA GLU A 132 13.91 24.21 4.10
C GLU A 132 12.40 24.46 3.94
N GLY A 133 11.61 24.12 4.96
CA GLY A 133 10.14 24.21 4.93
C GLY A 133 9.41 23.09 4.16
N THR A 134 10.12 22.11 3.59
CA THR A 134 9.51 20.97 2.89
C THR A 134 9.33 19.77 3.80
N ARG A 135 8.12 19.20 3.83
CA ARG A 135 7.87 17.94 4.55
C ARG A 135 8.59 16.79 3.84
N ARG A 136 9.34 15.98 4.60
CA ARG A 136 10.03 14.79 4.09
C ARG A 136 9.02 13.75 3.65
N ALA A 137 8.73 13.72 2.35
CA ALA A 137 7.71 12.87 1.76
C ALA A 137 8.11 12.38 0.37
N LEU A 138 7.96 11.09 0.11
CA LEU A 138 8.21 10.45 -1.18
C LEU A 138 6.98 9.68 -1.63
N SER A 139 6.57 9.87 -2.88
CA SER A 139 5.45 9.13 -3.48
C SER A 139 5.98 8.07 -4.45
N PHE A 140 5.37 6.90 -4.45
CA PHE A 140 5.72 5.81 -5.36
C PHE A 140 4.53 4.88 -5.62
N GLN A 141 4.64 4.11 -6.71
CA GLN A 141 3.70 3.04 -7.00
C GLN A 141 4.25 1.72 -6.49
N LEU A 142 3.55 1.11 -5.55
CA LEU A 142 3.80 -0.27 -5.15
C LEU A 142 2.99 -1.20 -6.06
N ALA A 143 3.68 -1.95 -6.92
CA ALA A 143 3.04 -3.06 -7.61
C ALA A 143 2.63 -4.08 -6.54
N GLY A 144 1.33 -4.35 -6.39
CA GLY A 144 0.89 -5.45 -5.54
C GLY A 144 1.45 -6.77 -6.06
N PRO A 145 1.48 -7.85 -5.25
CA PRO A 145 1.81 -9.16 -5.78
C PRO A 145 0.88 -9.40 -6.97
N ARG A 146 1.44 -9.55 -8.16
CA ARG A 146 0.67 -10.05 -9.32
C ARG A 146 0.08 -11.36 -8.82
N ALA A 147 -1.24 -11.46 -8.76
CA ALA A 147 -1.88 -12.77 -8.74
C ALA A 147 -1.15 -13.60 -9.81
N PRO A 148 -0.69 -14.83 -9.52
CA PRO A 148 0.07 -15.61 -10.48
C PRO A 148 -0.81 -15.78 -11.72
N GLN A 149 -0.60 -14.93 -12.72
CA GLN A 149 -1.12 -15.15 -14.05
C GLN A 149 -0.35 -16.36 -14.50
N ARG A 150 -0.97 -17.54 -14.44
CA ARG A 150 -0.37 -18.75 -14.99
C ARG A 150 -0.04 -18.42 -16.43
N SER A 151 1.24 -18.45 -16.77
CA SER A 151 1.75 -18.19 -18.11
C SER A 151 1.07 -19.02 -19.20
N SER A 152 0.43 -20.13 -18.81
CA SER A 152 -0.45 -20.93 -19.66
C SER A 152 -1.66 -20.17 -20.21
N ASP A 153 -2.30 -19.29 -19.43
CA ASP A 153 -3.53 -18.62 -19.86
C ASP A 153 -3.25 -17.51 -20.88
N VAL A 154 -2.08 -16.86 -20.79
CA VAL A 154 -1.63 -15.83 -21.76
C VAL A 154 -1.22 -16.47 -23.09
N LEU A 155 -0.56 -17.63 -23.06
CA LEU A 155 -0.19 -18.36 -24.27
C LEU A 155 -1.40 -19.04 -24.93
N ALA A 156 -2.39 -19.48 -24.14
CA ALA A 156 -3.66 -19.99 -24.66
C ALA A 156 -4.46 -18.89 -25.38
N ALA A 157 -4.53 -17.68 -24.79
CA ALA A 157 -5.20 -16.54 -25.40
C ALA A 157 -4.53 -16.06 -26.70
N MET A 158 -3.19 -16.14 -26.81
CA MET A 158 -2.50 -15.83 -28.07
C MET A 158 -2.70 -16.90 -29.15
N ARG A 159 -2.83 -18.18 -28.76
CA ARG A 159 -3.10 -19.27 -29.71
C ARG A 159 -4.51 -19.20 -30.31
N GLU A 160 -5.48 -18.73 -29.53
CA GLU A 160 -6.87 -18.59 -29.99
C GLU A 160 -7.05 -17.43 -30.98
N ALA A 161 -6.15 -16.43 -30.96
CA ALA A 161 -6.20 -15.27 -31.85
C ALA A 161 -5.62 -15.50 -33.27
N ASP A 162 -4.84 -16.57 -33.48
CA ASP A 162 -4.23 -16.91 -34.79
C ASP A 162 -5.05 -17.98 -35.58
N GLY A 163 -6.25 -18.32 -35.11
CA GLY A 163 -7.07 -19.41 -35.66
C GLY A 163 -8.16 -19.01 -36.66
N GLU A 164 -8.36 -17.72 -36.91
CA GLU A 164 -9.46 -17.25 -37.76
C GLU A 164 -8.96 -16.70 -39.11
N ASP A 165 -9.22 -17.52 -40.12
CA ASP A 165 -9.55 -17.18 -41.51
C ASP A 165 -8.41 -17.16 -42.55
N TYR A 166 -8.38 -18.20 -43.38
CA TYR A 166 -8.48 -18.07 -44.85
C TYR A 166 -9.12 -19.35 -45.40
N ASP A 167 -10.45 -19.36 -45.45
CA ASP A 167 -11.20 -20.26 -46.34
C ASP A 167 -11.00 -19.76 -47.78
N GLU A 168 -10.30 -20.58 -48.58
CA GLU A 168 -9.99 -20.32 -49.98
C GLU A 168 -11.24 -20.57 -50.83
N THR A 169 -12.00 -19.52 -51.14
CA THR A 169 -13.05 -19.61 -52.17
C THR A 169 -12.49 -19.28 -53.55
N ALA A 170 -12.34 -20.35 -54.33
CA ALA A 170 -12.47 -20.53 -55.79
C ALA A 170 -12.46 -19.30 -56.73
#